data_AF-A0A1C7DBX6-F1
#
_entry.id   AF-A0A1C7DBX6-F1
#
_cell.length_a   1.000
_cell.length_b   1.000
_cell.length_c   1.000
_cell.angle_alpha   90.00
_cell.angle_beta   90.00
_cell.angle_gamma   90.00
#
_symmetry.space_group_name_H-M   'P 1'
#
loop_
_entity.id
_entity.type
_entity.pdbx_description
1 polymer ?
#
loop_
_entity_poly.entity_id
_entity_poly.type
_entity_poly.pdbx_seq_one_letter_code
_entity_poly.pdbx_strand_id
1 'polypeptide(L)'
;MKLKNLVNGIILAFSVVLIRFIDVQIYDMNIVITLLLLVALIYGSMRIVERFPSLDQPVSKRMSFTVNTLVIVSIFLVFFIFKL
;
A
#
# COMPACT_ATOMS: atom_id res chain seq x y z
N MET A 1 -19.11 -1.55 0.18
CA MET A 1 -17.78 -1.76 -0.42
C MET A 1 -17.22 -3.06 0.12
N LYS A 2 -16.46 -3.82 -0.66
CA LYS A 2 -15.84 -5.06 -0.16
C LYS A 2 -14.55 -4.75 0.61
N LEU A 3 -14.24 -5.53 1.63
CA LEU A 3 -13.00 -5.40 2.42
C LEU A 3 -11.77 -5.52 1.50
N LYS A 4 -11.85 -6.38 0.48
CA LYS A 4 -10.83 -6.51 -0.58
C LYS A 4 -10.42 -5.17 -1.22
N ASN A 5 -11.36 -4.26 -1.49
CA ASN A 5 -11.02 -2.95 -2.08
C ASN A 5 -10.25 -2.05 -1.10
N LEU A 6 -10.60 -2.12 0.18
CA LEU A 6 -9.91 -1.38 1.23
C LEU A 6 -8.47 -1.87 1.38
N VAL A 7 -8.29 -3.19 1.39
CA VAL A 7 -6.97 -3.81 1.48
C VAL A 7 -6.12 -3.56 0.24
N ASN A 8 -6.71 -3.52 -0.95
CA ASN A 8 -6.00 -3.07 -2.15
C ASN A 8 -5.46 -1.64 -1.99
N GLY A 9 -6.26 -0.72 -1.42
CA GLY A 9 -5.82 0.64 -1.12
C GLY A 9 -4.65 0.67 -0.13
N ILE A 10 -4.71 -0.13 0.93
CA ILE A 10 -3.62 -0.27 1.91
C ILE A 10 -2.36 -0.83 1.24
N ILE A 11 -2.49 -1.88 0.42
CA ILE A 11 -1.36 -2.48 -0.29
C ILE A 11 -0.69 -1.48 -1.21
N LEU A 12 -1.47 -0.71 -1.98
CA LEU A 12 -0.93 0.31 -2.87
C LEU A 12 -0.15 1.37 -2.08
N ALA A 13 -0.76 1.92 -1.03
CA ALA A 13 -0.12 2.89 -0.15
C ALA A 13 1.19 2.35 0.45
N PHE A 14 1.15 1.15 1.01
CA PHE A 14 2.31 0.52 1.63
C PHE A 14 3.41 0.22 0.61
N SER A 15 3.06 -0.26 -0.59
CA SER A 15 4.02 -0.54 -1.66
C SER A 15 4.77 0.72 -2.09
N VAL A 16 4.06 1.84 -2.24
CA VAL A 16 4.66 3.14 -2.59
C VAL A 16 5.61 3.61 -1.50
N VAL A 17 5.17 3.58 -0.23
CA VAL A 17 6.00 3.98 0.92
C VAL A 17 7.25 3.13 1.04
N LEU A 18 7.11 1.80 0.95
CA LEU A 18 8.23 0.87 1.07
C LEU A 18 9.27 1.08 -0.03
N ILE A 19 8.81 1.26 -1.28
CA ILE A 19 9.72 1.48 -2.39
C ILE A 19 10.41 2.82 -2.28
N ARG A 20 9.71 3.88 -1.87
CA ARG A 20 10.38 5.16 -1.62
C ARG A 20 11.36 5.09 -0.46
N PHE A 21 11.04 4.33 0.57
CA PHE A 21 11.98 4.05 1.64
C PHE A 21 13.27 3.41 1.13
N ILE A 22 13.16 2.38 0.30
CA ILE A 22 14.33 1.70 -0.30
C ILE A 22 15.13 2.66 -1.18
N ASP A 23 14.44 3.41 -2.03
CA ASP A 23 15.05 4.34 -2.98
C ASP A 23 15.84 5.48 -2.31
N VAL A 24 15.31 6.03 -1.21
CA VAL A 24 15.94 7.16 -0.50
C VAL A 24 16.98 6.69 0.52
N GLN A 25 16.73 5.57 1.23
CA GLN A 25 17.56 5.17 2.38
C GLN A 25 18.58 4.09 2.07
N ILE A 26 18.35 3.24 1.05
CA ILE A 26 19.22 2.10 0.76
C ILE A 26 20.08 2.39 -0.46
N TYR A 27 19.48 2.82 -1.57
CA TYR A 27 20.20 3.06 -2.83
C TYR A 27 19.33 3.83 -3.83
N ASP A 28 19.93 4.75 -4.59
CA ASP A 28 19.28 5.51 -5.68
C ASP A 28 18.91 4.56 -6.82
N MET A 29 17.66 4.08 -6.81
CA MET A 29 17.23 3.04 -7.74
C MET A 29 16.86 3.66 -9.09
N ASN A 30 17.33 3.02 -10.16
CA ASN A 30 16.87 3.35 -11.50
C ASN A 30 15.34 3.21 -11.57
N ILE A 31 14.67 4.22 -12.11
CA ILE A 31 13.22 4.31 -12.23
C ILE A 31 12.57 3.05 -12.84
N VAL A 32 13.27 2.36 -13.75
CA VAL A 32 12.79 1.10 -14.34
C VAL A 32 12.72 -0.03 -13.31
N ILE A 33 13.74 -0.13 -12.45
CA ILE A 33 13.81 -1.12 -11.36
C ILE A 33 12.74 -0.80 -10.31
N THR A 34 12.60 0.47 -9.95
CA THR A 34 11.57 0.98 -9.04
C THR A 34 10.18 0.58 -9.51
N LEU A 35 9.89 0.76 -10.80
CA LEU A 35 8.61 0.39 -11.40
C LEU A 35 8.39 -1.13 -11.38
N LEU A 36 9.40 -1.92 -11.75
CA LEU A 36 9.31 -3.38 -11.73
C LEU A 36 9.05 -3.93 -10.33
N LEU A 37 9.77 -3.43 -9.33
CA LEU A 37 9.55 -3.78 -7.93
C LEU A 37 8.14 -3.40 -7.50
N LEU A 38 7.66 -2.20 -7.84
CA LEU A 38 6.32 -1.75 -7.46
C LEU A 38 5.24 -2.64 -8.03
N VAL A 39 5.33 -2.96 -9.33
CA VAL A 39 4.39 -3.88 -9.99
C VAL A 39 4.45 -5.27 -9.36
N ALA A 40 5.65 -5.80 -9.13
CA ALA A 40 5.83 -7.12 -8.51
C ALA A 40 5.24 -7.17 -7.09
N LEU A 41 5.42 -6.12 -6.31
CA LEU A 41 4.98 -6.03 -4.92
C LEU A 41 3.46 -5.88 -4.84
N ILE A 42 2.87 -5.04 -5.69
CA ILE A 42 1.41 -4.88 -5.80
C ILE A 42 0.78 -6.20 -6.25
N TYR A 43 1.26 -6.79 -7.35
CA TYR A 43 0.70 -8.02 -7.90
C TYR A 43 0.85 -9.20 -6.91
N GLY A 44 2.03 -9.35 -6.30
CA GLY A 44 2.29 -10.37 -5.30
C GLY A 44 1.38 -10.22 -4.08
N SER A 45 1.26 -9.01 -3.54
CA SER A 45 0.41 -8.72 -2.39
C SER A 45 -1.07 -8.94 -2.70
N MET A 46 -1.55 -8.50 -3.87
CA MET A 46 -2.91 -8.74 -4.32
C MET A 46 -3.19 -10.24 -4.40
N ARG A 47 -2.31 -11.01 -5.06
CA ARG A 47 -2.45 -12.47 -5.18
C ARG A 47 -2.50 -13.19 -3.84
N ILE A 48 -1.76 -12.71 -2.85
CA ILE A 48 -1.83 -13.21 -1.46
C ILE A 48 -3.21 -12.91 -0.86
N VAL A 49 -3.69 -11.68 -1.00
CA VAL A 49 -5.02 -11.26 -0.50
C VAL A 49 -6.17 -12.04 -1.14
N GLU A 50 -6.08 -12.35 -2.44
CA GLU A 50 -7.12 -13.15 -3.11
C GLU A 50 -7.23 -14.57 -2.54
N ARG A 51 -6.16 -15.07 -1.92
CA ARG A 51 -6.14 -16.41 -1.31
C ARG A 51 -6.90 -16.47 0.01
N PHE A 52 -7.26 -15.32 0.60
CA PHE A 52 -7.98 -15.23 1.86
C PHE A 52 -9.47 -14.88 1.64
N PRO A 53 -10.39 -15.87 1.69
CA PRO A 53 -11.82 -15.64 1.49
C PRO A 53 -12.47 -14.80 2.61
N SER A 54 -11.78 -14.62 3.74
CA SER A 54 -12.21 -13.72 4.82
C SER A 54 -12.29 -12.25 4.40
N LEU A 55 -11.67 -11.85 3.28
CA LEU A 55 -11.70 -10.48 2.76
C LEU A 55 -12.86 -10.17 1.80
N ASP A 56 -13.74 -11.12 1.53
CA ASP A 56 -14.97 -10.86 0.76
C ASP A 56 -16.09 -10.24 1.58
N GLN A 57 -15.87 -10.02 2.88
CA GLN A 57 -16.87 -9.42 3.75
C GLN A 57 -17.18 -7.96 3.34
N PRO A 58 -18.45 -7.56 3.38
CA PRO A 58 -18.84 -6.18 3.13
C PRO A 58 -18.40 -5.30 4.31
N VAL A 59 -17.65 -4.24 4.03
CA VAL A 59 -17.31 -3.20 5.00
C VAL A 59 -18.29 -2.05 4.94
N SER A 60 -18.63 -1.54 6.12
CA SER A 60 -19.41 -0.32 6.27
C SER A 60 -18.64 0.89 5.72
N LYS A 61 -19.37 1.84 5.12
CA LYS A 61 -18.80 3.07 4.55
C LYS A 61 -17.97 3.86 5.58
N ARG A 62 -18.41 3.89 6.85
CA ARG A 62 -17.67 4.57 7.93
C ARG A 62 -16.31 3.94 8.17
N MET A 63 -16.25 2.61 8.23
CA MET A 63 -14.98 1.89 8.44
C MET A 63 -14.02 2.10 7.27
N SER A 64 -14.53 2.04 6.04
CA SER A 64 -13.72 2.35 4.86
C SER A 64 -13.16 3.77 4.89
N PHE A 65 -13.95 4.75 5.31
CA PHE A 65 -13.51 6.13 5.44
C PHE A 65 -12.44 6.28 6.53
N THR A 66 -12.66 5.72 7.72
CA THR A 66 -11.70 5.77 8.83
C THR A 66 -10.37 5.15 8.43
N VAL A 67 -10.39 3.95 7.85
CA VAL A 67 -9.15 3.25 7.47
C VAL A 67 -8.44 4.00 6.34
N ASN A 68 -9.16 4.48 5.33
CA ASN A 68 -8.52 5.21 4.23
C ASN A 68 -7.88 6.54 4.70
N THR A 69 -8.57 7.28 5.58
CA THR A 69 -8.02 8.49 6.20
C THR A 69 -6.78 8.16 7.03
N LEU A 70 -6.83 7.08 7.82
CA LEU A 70 -5.69 6.64 8.62
C LEU A 70 -4.49 6.27 7.74
N VAL A 71 -4.72 5.55 6.64
CA VAL A 71 -3.69 5.22 5.65
C VAL A 71 -3.05 6.48 5.07
N ILE A 72 -3.85 7.45 4.62
CA ILE A 72 -3.33 8.70 4.06
C ILE A 72 -2.49 9.46 5.09
N VAL A 73 -2.98 9.58 6.33
CA VAL A 73 -2.26 10.24 7.42
C VAL A 73 -0.94 9.50 7.72
N SER A 74 -0.97 8.17 7.75
CA SER A 74 0.24 7.36 7.95
C SER A 74 1.26 7.55 6.82
N ILE A 75 0.83 7.57 5.54
CA ILE A 75 1.72 7.88 4.42
C ILE A 75 2.34 9.26 4.63
N PHE A 76 1.53 10.27 4.92
CA PHE A 76 1.99 11.63 5.11
C PHE A 76 3.02 11.74 6.24
N LEU A 77 2.75 11.10 7.38
CA LEU A 77 3.67 11.05 8.52
C LEU A 77 4.98 10.35 8.15
N VAL A 78 4.92 9.22 7.45
CA VAL A 78 6.12 8.48 7.07
C VAL A 78 6.99 9.31 6.11
N PHE A 79 6.39 9.91 5.07
CA PHE A 79 7.13 10.79 4.17
C PHE A 79 7.73 12.00 4.89
N PHE A 80 6.97 12.62 5.80
CA PHE A 80 7.44 13.81 6.52
C PHE A 80 8.52 13.51 7.57
N ILE A 81 8.37 12.42 8.35
CA ILE A 81 9.31 12.04 9.41
C ILE A 81 10.61 11.49 8.82
N PHE A 82 10.49 10.58 7.84
CA PHE A 82 11.65 9.91 7.26
C PHE A 82 12.28 10.68 6.09
N LYS A 83 11.71 11.84 5.73
CA LYS A 83 12.13 12.68 4.59
C LYS A 83 12.29 11.87 3.30
N LEU A 84 11.29 11.03 3.02
CA LEU A 84 11.21 10.20 1.82
C LEU A 84 10.70 10.98 0.61
#